data_AF-X1BC08-F1
#
_entry.id   AF-X1BC08-F1
#
_cell.length_a   1.000
_cell.length_b   1.000
_cell.length_c   1.000
_cell.angle_alpha   90.00
_cell.angle_beta   90.00
_cell.angle_gamma   90.00
#
_symmetry.space_group_name_H-M   'P 1'
#
loop_
_entity.id
_entity.type
_entity.pdbx_description
1 polymer ?
#
loop_
_entity_poly.entity_id
_entity_poly.type
_entity_poly.pdbx_seq_one_letter_code
_entity_poly.pdbx_strand_id
1 'polypeptide(L)' 'MVSKRGYKVSGIDVDENKVKLINSGKSPIKDKYILENIKYKINATTDFSVISHSKFIIVCVQTPIQKINFL' A
#
# COMPACT_ATOMS: atom_id res chain seq x y z
N MET A 1 -11.80 2.25 1.94
CA MET A 1 -10.84 1.70 0.94
C MET A 1 -11.41 1.89 -0.45
N VAL A 2 -10.59 2.21 -1.46
CA VAL A 2 -11.05 2.37 -2.86
C VAL A 2 -11.60 1.05 -3.43
N SER A 3 -11.04 -0.09 -3.01
CA SER A 3 -11.55 -1.43 -3.33
C SER A 3 -13.02 -1.66 -2.91
N LYS A 4 -13.50 -1.00 -1.85
CA LYS A 4 -14.92 -1.06 -1.42
C LYS A 4 -15.89 -0.54 -2.50
N ARG A 5 -15.41 0.31 -3.42
CA ARG A 5 -16.19 0.85 -4.54
C ARG A 5 -16.08 0.00 -5.82
N GLY A 6 -15.48 -1.19 -5.76
CA GLY A 6 -15.38 -2.13 -6.89
C GLY A 6 -14.17 -1.92 -7.81
N TYR A 7 -13.24 -1.03 -7.46
CA TYR A 7 -12.02 -0.82 -8.23
C TYR A 7 -10.99 -1.91 -7.96
N LYS A 8 -10.29 -2.33 -9.03
CA LYS A 8 -9.08 -3.15 -8.91
C LYS A 8 -7.93 -2.28 -8.40
N VAL A 9 -7.33 -2.68 -7.28
CA VAL A 9 -6.26 -1.92 -6.62
C VAL A 9 -5.03 -2.80 -6.47
N SER A 10 -3.91 -2.30 -7.01
CA SER A 10 -2.58 -2.81 -6.73
C SER A 10 -1.89 -1.87 -5.72
N GLY A 11 -1.46 -2.39 -4.57
CA GLY A 11 -0.62 -1.66 -3.62
C GLY A 11 0.85 -2.00 -3.86
N ILE A 12 1.71 -0.99 -3.86
CA ILE A 12 3.15 -1.18 -4.00
C ILE A 12 3.81 -0.75 -2.70
N ASP A 13 4.62 -1.61 -2.11
CA ASP A 13 5.50 -1.30 -0.98
C ASP A 13 6.79 -2.10 -1.19
N VAL A 14 7.94 -1.50 -0.86
CA VAL A 14 9.25 -2.16 -0.99
C VAL A 14 9.47 -3.21 0.10
N ASP A 15 8.70 -3.16 1.18
CA ASP A 15 8.75 -4.12 2.28
C ASP A 15 7.96 -5.39 1.94
N GLU A 16 8.68 -6.48 1.63
CA GLU A 16 8.09 -7.79 1.34
C GLU A 16 7.19 -8.34 2.46
N ASN A 17 7.50 -8.04 3.73
CA ASN A 17 6.72 -8.56 4.84
C ASN A 17 5.34 -7.92 4.87
N LYS A 18 5.26 -6.61 4.60
CA LYS A 18 3.96 -5.93 4.47
C LYS A 18 3.18 -6.48 3.29
N VAL A 19 3.84 -6.70 2.15
CA VAL A 19 3.22 -7.31 0.96
C VAL A 19 2.63 -8.68 1.27
N LYS A 20 3.41 -9.56 1.93
CA LYS A 20 2.95 -10.89 2.36
C LYS A 20 1.76 -10.81 3.32
N LEU A 21 1.80 -9.91 4.31
CA LEU A 21 0.70 -9.72 5.25
C LEU A 21 -0.58 -9.27 4.54
N ILE A 22 -0.50 -8.26 3.68
CA ILE A 22 -1.66 -7.74 2.94
C ILE A 22 -2.28 -8.83 2.07
N ASN A 23 -1.47 -9.58 1.32
CA ASN A 23 -1.95 -10.66 0.46
C ASN A 23 -2.53 -11.84 1.25
N SER A 24 -2.08 -12.05 2.50
CA SER A 24 -2.67 -13.02 3.43
C SER A 24 -3.98 -12.54 4.09
N GLY A 25 -4.46 -11.33 3.77
CA GLY A 25 -5.66 -10.75 4.37
C GLY A 25 -5.44 -10.21 5.78
N LYS A 26 -4.20 -9.83 6.11
CA LYS A 26 -3.82 -9.23 7.40
C LYS A 26 -3.34 -7.79 7.20
N SER A 27 -3.62 -6.93 8.16
CA SER A 27 -3.12 -5.54 8.14
C SER A 27 -1.68 -5.48 8.68
N PRO A 28 -0.74 -4.81 7.99
CA PRO A 28 0.61 -4.58 8.50
C PRO A 28 0.66 -3.49 9.59
N ILE A 29 -0.44 -2.76 9.79
CA ILE A 29 -0.56 -1.71 10.81
C ILE A 29 -1.83 -1.92 11.65
N LYS A 30 -1.81 -1.42 12.88
CA LYS A 30 -2.97 -1.48 13.77
C LYS A 30 -3.87 -0.26 13.54
N ASP A 31 -4.87 -0.44 12.69
CA ASP A 31 -5.88 0.59 12.39
C ASP A 31 -7.28 -0.03 12.39
N LYS A 32 -8.21 0.57 13.15
CA LYS A 32 -9.58 0.04 13.32
C LYS A 32 -10.35 0.02 12.00
N TYR A 33 -10.25 1.07 11.20
CA TYR A 33 -10.95 1.18 9.93
C TYR A 33 -10.46 0.12 8.94
N ILE A 34 -9.15 -0.16 8.89
CA ILE A 34 -8.59 -1.24 8.06
C ILE A 34 -9.11 -2.61 8.51
N LEU A 35 -9.08 -2.90 9.81
CA LEU A 35 -9.53 -4.19 10.33
C LEU A 35 -11.00 -4.47 10.02
N GLU A 36 -11.88 -3.46 10.15
CA GLU A 36 -13.30 -3.56 9.79
C GLU A 36 -13.54 -3.74 8.28
N ASN A 37 -12.58 -3.34 7.45
CA ASN A 37 -12.71 -3.34 5.98
C ASN A 37 -11.75 -4.31 5.28
N ILE A 38 -11.03 -5.17 6.00
CA ILE A 38 -10.00 -6.07 5.45
C ILE A 38 -10.55 -7.08 4.42
N LYS A 39 -11.86 -7.35 4.47
CA LYS A 39 -12.58 -8.16 3.48
C LYS A 39 -12.52 -7.58 2.05
N TYR A 40 -12.34 -6.27 1.91
CA TYR A 40 -12.18 -5.61 0.62
C TYR A 40 -10.72 -5.68 0.14
N LYS A 41 -10.33 -6.87 -0.31
CA LYS A 41 -8.95 -7.21 -0.69
C LYS A 41 -8.38 -6.25 -1.75
N ILE A 42 -7.06 -6.10 -1.67
CA ILE A 42 -6.21 -5.50 -2.71
C ILE A 42 -5.10 -6.50 -3.04
N ASN A 43 -4.42 -6.31 -4.17
CA ASN A 43 -3.20 -7.08 -4.47
C ASN A 43 -1.97 -6.23 -4.10
N ALA A 44 -1.15 -6.68 -3.16
CA ALA A 44 0.11 -6.01 -2.84
C ALA A 44 1.26 -6.64 -3.62
N THR A 45 2.25 -5.84 -4.01
CA THR A 45 3.45 -6.29 -4.74
C THR A 45 4.65 -5.40 -4.44
N THR A 46 5.85 -5.95 -4.60
CA THR A 46 7.10 -5.18 -4.70
C THR A 46 7.45 -4.82 -6.15
N ASP A 47 6.75 -5.40 -7.13
CA ASP A 47 6.99 -5.19 -8.56
C ASP A 47 6.29 -3.92 -9.07
N PHE A 48 7.09 -2.93 -9.46
CA PHE A 48 6.63 -1.64 -9.99
C PHE A 48 6.07 -1.74 -11.42
N SER A 49 6.25 -2.86 -12.14
CA SER A 49 5.74 -3.05 -13.50
C SER A 49 4.21 -2.87 -13.60
N VAL A 50 3.49 -3.11 -12.49
CA VAL A 50 2.03 -2.95 -12.39
C VAL A 50 1.55 -1.50 -12.61
N ILE A 51 2.45 -0.52 -12.50
CA ILE A 51 2.15 0.90 -12.74
C ILE A 51 1.73 1.12 -14.20
N SER A 52 2.38 0.43 -15.15
CA SER A 52 2.10 0.56 -16.60
C SER A 52 0.65 0.22 -16.98
N HIS A 53 -0.05 -0.52 -16.13
CA HIS A 53 -1.44 -0.95 -16.33
C HIS A 53 -2.44 -0.11 -15.52
N SER A 54 -1.99 0.93 -14.82
CA SER A 54 -2.81 1.72 -13.88
C SER A 54 -3.30 3.02 -14.51
N LYS A 55 -4.59 3.33 -14.34
CA LYS A 55 -5.20 4.61 -14.80
C LYS A 55 -4.95 5.77 -13.85
N PHE A 56 -4.83 5.48 -12.56
CA PHE A 56 -4.58 6.45 -11.50
C PHE A 56 -3.47 5.92 -10.62
N ILE A 57 -2.57 6.82 -10.21
CA ILE A 57 -1.46 6.51 -9.31
C ILE A 57 -1.56 7.46 -8.12
N ILE A 58 -1.58 6.89 -6.92
CA ILE A 58 -1.63 7.65 -5.67
C ILE A 58 -0.37 7.30 -4.89
N VAL A 59 0.46 8.31 -4.60
CA VAL A 59 1.72 8.13 -3.88
C VAL A 59 1.53 8.52 -2.42
N CYS A 60 1.65 7.55 -1.53
CA CYS A 60 1.48 7.70 -0.08
C CYS A 60 2.73 7.27 0.69
N VAL A 61 3.92 7.61 0.18
CA VAL A 61 5.20 7.29 0.83
C VAL A 61 5.53 8.33 1.89
N GLN A 62 6.42 7.97 2.83
CA GLN A 62 6.94 8.92 3.80
C GLN A 62 7.79 9.98 3.09
N THR A 63 7.64 11.24 3.51
CA THR A 63 8.47 12.36 3.05
C THR A 63 9.32 12.85 4.23
N PRO A 64 10.32 12.08 4.67
CA PRO A 64 11.14 12.47 5.80
C PRO A 64 11.91 13.75 5.47
N ILE A 65 11.93 14.68 6.41
CA ILE A 65 12.80 15.87 6.31
C ILE A 65 14.21 15.42 6.72
N GLN A 66 15.18 15.50 5.81
CA GLN A 66 16.58 15.30 6.15
C GLN A 66 17.14 16.59 6.76
N LYS A 67 17.78 16.50 7.93
CA LYS A 67 18.65 17.58 8.42
C LYS A 67 19.92 17.58 7.58
N ILE A 68 20.11 18.62 6.78
CA ILE A 68 21.41 18.92 6.19
C ILE A 68 22.26 19.50 7.31
N ASN A 69 23.15 18.70 7.90
CA ASN A 69 24.15 19.21 8.82
C ASN A 69 25.26 19.86 7.98
N PHE A 70 25.35 21.18 8.03
CA PHE A 70 26.51 21.95 7.57
C PHE A 70 27.49 22.10 8.76
N LEU A 71 28.20 21.03 9.10
CA LEU A 71 29.40 21.05 9.94
C LEU A 71 30.39 19.99 9.44
#